data_AF-W1XSX1-F1
#
_entry.id   AF-W1XSX1-F1
#
_cell.length_a   1.000
_cell.length_b   1.000
_cell.length_c   1.000
_cell.angle_alpha   90.00
_cell.angle_beta   90.00
_cell.angle_gamma   90.00
#
_symmetry.space_group_name_H-M   'P 1'
#
loop_
_entity.id
_entity.type
_entity.pdbx_description
1 polymer ?
#
loop_
_entity_poly.entity_id
_entity_poly.type
_entity_poly.pdbx_seq_one_letter_code
_entity_poly.pdbx_strand_id
1 'polypeptide(L)'
;IGEKMGAKGGDLVLMIADKPATVARALGELRLEMARRMNMIDPDKLAFTWVTDFPMFEYNEDEKRYVAMHHPFTMPRHADLDKLESDPGSVKAIAYDMVLNGVEIGGGSLR
;
A
#
# COMPACT_ATOMS: atom_id res chain seq x y z
N ILE A 1 19.22 16.65 -2.15
CA ILE A 1 18.35 15.48 -2.49
C ILE A 1 19.09 14.17 -2.27
N GLY A 2 20.29 13.98 -2.84
CA GLY A 2 21.10 12.76 -2.61
C GLY A 2 21.28 12.39 -1.14
N GLU A 3 21.62 13.36 -0.28
CA GLU A 3 21.72 13.15 1.18
C GLU A 3 20.42 12.64 1.83
N LYS A 4 19.26 13.23 1.47
CA LYS A 4 17.94 12.79 1.98
C LYS A 4 17.57 11.36 1.54
N MET A 5 18.11 10.92 0.41
CA MET A 5 17.90 9.58 -0.14
C MET A 5 18.99 8.59 0.32
N GLY A 6 19.98 9.02 1.10
CA GLY A 6 21.12 8.20 1.50
C GLY A 6 22.06 7.81 0.35
N ALA A 7 22.02 8.54 -0.77
CA ALA A 7 22.82 8.25 -1.95
C ALA A 7 24.31 8.57 -1.74
N LYS A 8 25.18 7.71 -2.27
CA LYS A 8 26.64 7.82 -2.25
C LYS A 8 27.19 8.18 -3.63
N GLY A 9 28.49 8.47 -3.71
CA GLY A 9 29.16 8.74 -4.98
C GLY A 9 29.03 7.54 -5.93
N GLY A 10 28.47 7.77 -7.12
CA GLY A 10 28.19 6.73 -8.12
C GLY A 10 26.71 6.31 -8.19
N ASP A 11 25.88 6.70 -7.22
CA ASP A 11 24.45 6.38 -7.22
C ASP A 11 23.65 7.32 -8.14
N LEU A 12 22.58 6.79 -8.73
CA LEU A 12 21.59 7.54 -9.49
C LEU A 12 20.26 7.57 -8.74
N VAL A 13 19.72 8.78 -8.52
CA VAL A 13 18.40 8.98 -7.94
C VAL A 13 17.40 9.32 -9.04
N LEU A 14 16.38 8.48 -9.20
CA LEU A 14 15.27 8.69 -10.13
C LEU A 14 14.08 9.28 -9.39
N MET A 15 13.43 10.30 -9.98
CA MET A 15 12.31 11.02 -9.36
C MET A 15 11.16 11.18 -10.34
N ILE A 16 9.94 11.08 -9.83
CA ILE A 16 8.68 11.31 -10.55
C ILE A 16 7.81 12.23 -9.70
N ALA A 17 7.11 13.17 -10.31
CA ALA A 17 6.21 14.11 -9.62
C ALA A 17 4.84 14.12 -10.30
N ASP A 18 3.81 13.72 -9.57
CA ASP A 18 2.40 13.69 -9.97
C ASP A 18 1.55 13.50 -8.68
N LYS A 19 0.25 13.19 -8.81
CA LYS A 19 -0.61 12.76 -7.71
C LYS A 19 -0.01 11.56 -6.97
N PRO A 20 -0.19 11.45 -5.64
CA PRO A 20 0.42 10.39 -4.83
C PRO A 20 0.18 8.97 -5.37
N ALA A 21 -1.05 8.63 -5.78
CA ALA A 21 -1.37 7.31 -6.33
C ALA A 21 -0.65 7.03 -7.66
N THR A 22 -0.55 8.02 -8.54
CA THR A 22 0.18 7.92 -9.80
C THR A 22 1.67 7.71 -9.56
N VAL A 23 2.26 8.49 -8.65
CA VAL A 23 3.68 8.39 -8.29
C VAL A 23 4.00 7.04 -7.66
N ALA A 24 3.21 6.59 -6.70
CA ALA A 24 3.40 5.31 -6.01
C ALA A 24 3.40 4.13 -7.00
N ARG A 25 2.44 4.12 -7.94
CA ARG A 25 2.36 3.09 -8.99
C ARG A 25 3.57 3.14 -9.92
N ALA A 26 3.91 4.32 -10.44
CA ALA A 26 5.01 4.48 -11.38
C ALA A 26 6.38 4.13 -10.77
N LEU A 27 6.66 4.61 -9.55
CA LEU A 27 7.90 4.29 -8.85
C LEU A 27 7.95 2.83 -8.37
N GLY A 28 6.80 2.22 -8.04
CA GLY A 28 6.70 0.80 -7.73
C GLY A 28 7.17 -0.08 -8.89
N GLU A 29 6.67 0.19 -10.09
CA GLU A 29 7.09 -0.53 -11.32
C GLU A 29 8.52 -0.23 -11.70
N LEU A 30 8.95 1.03 -11.62
CA LEU A 30 10.33 1.42 -11.92
C LEU A 30 11.32 0.68 -10.99
N ARG A 31 10.99 0.56 -9.70
CA ARG A 31 11.81 -0.19 -8.73
C ARG A 31 11.94 -1.67 -9.14
N LEU A 32 10.85 -2.31 -9.55
CA LEU A 32 10.87 -3.69 -10.02
C LEU A 32 11.71 -3.86 -11.30
N GLU A 33 11.56 -2.93 -12.23
CA GLU A 33 12.33 -2.93 -13.48
C GLU A 33 13.83 -2.77 -13.23
N MET A 34 14.24 -1.85 -12.37
CA MET A 34 15.64 -1.69 -12.00
C MET A 34 16.19 -2.93 -11.28
N ALA A 35 15.40 -3.54 -10.38
CA ALA A 35 15.79 -4.77 -9.71
C ALA A 35 16.02 -5.93 -10.71
N ARG A 36 15.19 -6.03 -11.76
CA ARG A 36 15.39 -6.99 -12.86
C ARG A 36 16.68 -6.71 -13.64
N ARG A 37 16.89 -5.47 -14.10
CA ARG A 37 18.09 -5.09 -14.88
C ARG A 37 19.39 -5.29 -14.11
N MET A 38 19.35 -5.10 -12.80
CA MET A 38 20.50 -5.24 -11.91
C MET A 38 20.62 -6.65 -11.29
N ASN A 39 19.77 -7.60 -11.71
CA ASN A 39 19.76 -8.98 -11.23
C ASN A 39 19.69 -9.11 -9.70
N MET A 40 18.83 -8.32 -9.06
CA MET A 40 18.69 -8.25 -7.59
C MET A 40 17.59 -9.16 -7.03
N ILE A 41 16.86 -9.87 -7.89
CA ILE A 41 15.74 -10.73 -7.51
C ILE A 41 16.25 -12.16 -7.44
N ASP A 42 16.40 -12.68 -6.23
CA ASP A 42 16.76 -14.07 -5.96
C ASP A 42 15.52 -14.97 -6.12
N PRO A 43 15.50 -15.92 -7.07
CA PRO A 43 14.34 -16.77 -7.34
C PRO A 43 14.07 -17.81 -6.24
N ASP A 44 15.07 -18.16 -5.43
CA ASP A 44 14.94 -19.20 -4.40
C ASP A 44 14.54 -18.60 -3.04
N LYS A 45 14.57 -17.26 -2.93
CA LYS A 45 14.19 -16.55 -1.71
C LYS A 45 12.68 -16.41 -1.59
N LEU A 46 12.16 -16.77 -0.42
CA LEU A 46 10.78 -16.49 -0.01
C LEU A 46 10.77 -15.30 0.97
N ALA A 47 10.14 -14.21 0.57
CA ALA A 47 9.95 -13.01 1.38
C ALA A 47 8.45 -12.82 1.64
N PHE A 48 8.04 -13.14 2.87
CA PHE A 48 6.68 -12.95 3.36
C PHE A 48 6.53 -11.59 4.05
N THR A 49 5.38 -10.95 3.88
CA THR A 49 4.97 -9.80 4.68
C THR A 49 3.47 -9.81 4.91
N TRP A 50 3.06 -9.37 6.10
CA TRP A 50 1.68 -9.02 6.37
C TRP A 50 1.46 -7.55 6.00
N VAL A 51 0.41 -7.28 5.23
CA VAL A 51 -0.14 -5.93 5.09
C VAL A 51 -1.35 -5.86 6.01
N THR A 52 -1.41 -4.84 6.85
CA THR A 52 -2.47 -4.63 7.84
C THR A 52 -2.86 -3.15 7.81
N ASP A 53 -3.79 -2.72 8.67
CA ASP A 53 -4.15 -1.31 8.79
C ASP A 53 -4.75 -0.70 7.50
N PHE A 54 -5.41 -1.53 6.71
CA PHE A 54 -6.16 -1.09 5.53
C PHE A 54 -7.21 -0.04 5.92
N PRO A 55 -7.45 0.98 5.07
CA PRO A 55 -8.62 1.83 5.23
C PRO A 55 -9.92 1.02 5.22
N MET A 56 -10.87 1.42 6.05
CA MET A 56 -12.19 0.79 6.08
C MET A 56 -13.02 1.17 4.84
N PHE A 57 -12.87 2.42 4.42
CA PHE A 57 -13.60 3.00 3.30
C PHE A 57 -12.65 3.64 2.29
N GLU A 58 -13.07 3.66 1.03
CA GLU A 58 -12.47 4.49 -0.01
C GLU A 58 -13.50 5.51 -0.51
N TYR A 59 -13.05 6.71 -0.85
CA TYR A 59 -13.92 7.73 -1.40
C TYR A 59 -14.06 7.53 -2.91
N ASN A 60 -15.29 7.30 -3.36
CA ASN A 60 -15.62 7.22 -4.77
C ASN A 60 -15.95 8.63 -5.29
N GLU A 61 -15.09 9.16 -6.15
CA GLU A 61 -15.25 10.51 -6.73
C GLU A 61 -16.46 10.63 -7.66
N ASP A 62 -16.83 9.56 -8.36
CA ASP A 62 -17.95 9.56 -9.32
C ASP A 62 -19.29 9.56 -8.60
N GLU A 63 -19.43 8.70 -7.59
CA GLU A 63 -20.64 8.57 -6.76
C GLU A 63 -20.69 9.59 -5.60
N LYS A 64 -19.59 10.31 -5.37
CA LYS A 64 -19.42 11.31 -4.30
C LYS A 64 -19.77 10.77 -2.91
N ARG A 65 -19.32 9.54 -2.63
CA ARG A 65 -19.56 8.88 -1.33
C ARG A 65 -18.46 7.90 -0.98
N TYR A 66 -18.37 7.59 0.30
CA TYR A 66 -17.52 6.50 0.78
C TYR A 66 -18.16 5.14 0.49
N VAL A 67 -17.33 4.21 0.02
CA VAL A 67 -17.68 2.80 -0.21
C VAL A 67 -16.72 1.91 0.59
N ALA A 68 -17.16 0.70 0.93
CA ALA A 68 -16.30 -0.24 1.64
C ALA A 68 -15.12 -0.64 0.75
N MET A 69 -13.89 -0.56 1.29
CA MET A 69 -12.68 -0.93 0.54
C MET A 69 -12.57 -2.45 0.34
N HIS A 70 -13.02 -3.22 1.32
CA HIS A 70 -13.03 -4.67 1.30
C HIS A 70 -14.49 -5.17 1.36
N HIS A 71 -14.73 -6.27 2.07
CA HIS A 71 -16.08 -6.78 2.29
C HIS A 71 -16.85 -5.89 3.28
N PRO A 72 -18.16 -5.60 3.08
CA PRO A 72 -18.94 -4.70 3.94
C PRO A 72 -19.03 -5.12 5.41
N PHE A 73 -18.90 -6.42 5.71
CA PHE A 73 -18.86 -6.95 7.08
C PHE A 73 -17.46 -6.98 7.67
N THR A 74 -16.57 -6.07 7.28
CA THR A 74 -15.25 -5.96 7.89
C THR A 74 -15.37 -5.10 9.14
N MET A 75 -14.81 -5.56 10.26
CA MET A 75 -14.87 -4.81 11.51
C MET A 75 -13.95 -3.58 11.42
N PRO A 76 -14.44 -2.37 11.76
CA PRO A 76 -13.59 -1.20 11.92
C PRO A 76 -12.69 -1.36 13.17
N ARG A 77 -11.54 -0.71 13.16
CA ARG A 77 -10.65 -0.67 14.32
C ARG A 77 -11.37 0.01 15.49
N HIS A 78 -11.36 -0.64 16.65
CA HIS A 78 -12.02 -0.15 17.86
C HIS A 78 -11.63 1.30 18.23
N ALA A 79 -10.38 1.69 18.01
CA ALA A 79 -9.88 3.02 18.32
C ALA A 79 -10.35 4.13 17.36
N ASP A 80 -11.02 3.77 16.26
CA ASP A 80 -11.51 4.70 15.24
C ASP A 80 -13.04 4.73 15.16
N LEU A 81 -13.75 4.06 16.09
CA LEU A 81 -15.22 3.95 16.07
C LEU A 81 -15.93 5.30 16.18
N ASP A 82 -15.35 6.24 16.93
CA ASP A 82 -15.86 7.61 17.10
C ASP A 82 -15.77 8.45 15.82
N LYS A 83 -14.96 8.01 14.85
CA LYS A 83 -14.73 8.71 13.57
C LYS A 83 -15.64 8.23 12.44
N LEU A 84 -16.44 7.18 12.65
CA LEU A 84 -17.25 6.56 11.58
C LEU A 84 -18.14 7.58 10.84
N GLU A 85 -18.73 8.52 11.56
CA GLU A 85 -19.58 9.55 10.96
C GLU A 85 -18.82 10.85 10.64
N SER A 86 -17.84 11.22 11.48
CA SER A 86 -17.17 12.52 11.41
C SER A 86 -16.01 12.55 10.42
N ASP A 87 -15.27 11.45 10.28
CA ASP A 87 -14.12 11.30 9.38
C ASP A 87 -13.94 9.84 8.94
N PRO A 88 -14.87 9.29 8.13
CA PRO A 88 -14.81 7.89 7.68
C PRO A 88 -13.53 7.56 6.89
N GLY A 89 -12.90 8.54 6.25
CA GLY A 89 -11.69 8.33 5.46
C GLY A 89 -10.45 7.97 6.28
N SER A 90 -10.43 8.31 7.58
CA SER A 90 -9.32 7.94 8.48
C SER A 90 -9.55 6.63 9.24
N VAL A 91 -10.78 6.09 9.18
CA VAL A 91 -11.12 4.83 9.85
C VAL A 91 -10.41 3.68 9.17
N LYS A 92 -9.69 2.89 9.95
CA LYS A 92 -9.03 1.68 9.47
C LYS A 92 -9.83 0.43 9.79
N ALA A 93 -9.70 -0.59 8.97
CA ALA A 93 -10.25 -1.92 9.15
C ALA A 93 -9.35 -2.81 10.02
N ILE A 94 -9.95 -3.81 10.67
CA ILE A 94 -9.25 -4.99 11.18
C ILE A 94 -9.21 -6.03 10.05
N ALA A 95 -8.39 -5.75 9.04
CA ALA A 95 -8.15 -6.58 7.87
C ALA A 95 -6.65 -6.80 7.66
N TYR A 96 -6.31 -7.89 6.98
CA TYR A 96 -4.93 -8.30 6.77
C TYR A 96 -4.79 -9.12 5.48
N ASP A 97 -3.67 -8.90 4.78
CA ASP A 97 -3.26 -9.68 3.61
C ASP A 97 -1.86 -10.26 3.81
N MET A 98 -1.68 -11.51 3.43
CA MET A 98 -0.37 -12.15 3.32
C MET A 98 0.16 -11.98 1.90
N VAL A 99 1.33 -11.37 1.79
CA VAL A 99 2.04 -11.20 0.53
C VAL A 99 3.30 -12.05 0.53
N LEU A 100 3.48 -12.85 -0.52
CA LEU A 100 4.70 -13.59 -0.80
C LEU A 100 5.33 -13.07 -2.10
N ASN A 101 6.56 -12.58 -2.01
CA ASN A 101 7.33 -12.13 -3.17
C ASN A 101 6.58 -11.11 -4.08
N GLY A 102 5.75 -10.27 -3.48
CA GLY A 102 4.96 -9.24 -4.18
C GLY A 102 3.62 -9.72 -4.74
N VAL A 103 3.22 -10.96 -4.46
CA VAL A 103 1.92 -11.52 -4.82
C VAL A 103 1.09 -11.75 -3.56
N GLU A 104 -0.17 -11.32 -3.59
CA GLU A 104 -1.14 -11.67 -2.55
C GLU A 104 -1.43 -13.17 -2.61
N ILE A 105 -1.22 -13.88 -1.50
CA ILE A 105 -1.46 -15.33 -1.41
C ILE A 105 -2.66 -15.67 -0.50
N GLY A 106 -3.25 -14.66 0.14
CA GLY A 106 -4.46 -14.80 0.92
C GLY A 106 -4.69 -13.58 1.79
N GLY A 107 -5.95 -13.38 2.20
CA GLY A 107 -6.37 -12.25 3.02
C GLY A 107 -7.55 -12.60 3.91
N GLY A 108 -7.86 -11.70 4.84
CA GLY A 108 -8.92 -11.89 5.82
C GLY A 108 -9.30 -10.61 6.55
N SER A 109 -10.41 -10.70 7.29
CA SER A 109 -10.89 -9.62 8.16
C SER A 109 -11.61 -10.20 9.36
N LEU A 110 -11.57 -9.46 10.46
CA LEU A 110 -12.49 -9.69 11.56
C LEU A 110 -13.89 -9.22 11.15
N ARG A 111 -14.92 -9.95 11.57
CA ARG A 111 -16.33 -9.71 11.21
C ARG A 111 -17.08 -9.06 12.36
#